data_AF-X1BKY5-F1
#
_entry.id   AF-X1BKY5-F1
#
_cell.length_a   1.000
_cell.length_b   1.000
_cell.length_c   1.000
_cell.angle_alpha   90.00
_cell.angle_beta   90.00
_cell.angle_gamma   90.00
#
_symmetry.space_group_name_H-M   'P 1'
#
loop_
_entity.id
_entity.type
_entity.pdbx_description
1 polymer ?
#
loop_
_entity_poly.entity_id
_entity_poly.type
_entity_poly.pdbx_seq_one_letter_code
_entity_poly.pdbx_strand_id
1 'polypeptide(L)' 'MNAANKYLQHGGGIAGQMVRRGGEIIQEESNKLSPIKTGEAVITSAGILPARFVIHAVGPKMGEGGVKI' A
#
# COMPACT_ATOMS: atom_id res chain seq x y z
N MET A 1 -0.71 2.99 8.03
CA MET A 1 -1.55 2.63 6.87
C MET A 1 -1.06 3.42 5.66
N ASN A 2 -1.05 2.80 4.48
CA ASN A 2 -0.65 3.41 3.21
C ASN A 2 -1.81 3.34 2.20
N ALA A 3 -2.12 4.47 1.56
CA ALA A 3 -3.03 4.50 0.43
C ALA A 3 -2.25 4.08 -0.82
N ALA A 4 -2.51 2.87 -1.32
CA ALA A 4 -1.72 2.23 -2.34
C ALA A 4 -2.41 2.23 -3.71
N ASN A 5 -1.61 2.08 -4.76
CA ASN A 5 -2.10 1.67 -6.07
C ASN A 5 -2.25 0.14 -6.14
N LYS A 6 -3.01 -0.36 -7.12
CA LYS A 6 -3.26 -1.80 -7.30
C LYS A 6 -2.02 -2.68 -7.46
N TYR A 7 -0.87 -2.10 -7.80
CA TYR A 7 0.41 -2.81 -7.95
C TYR A 7 1.29 -2.73 -6.70
N LEU A 8 0.82 -2.05 -5.64
CA LEU A 8 1.55 -1.83 -4.40
C LEU A 8 2.97 -1.28 -4.62
N GLN A 9 3.13 -0.42 -5.64
CA GLN A 9 4.42 0.21 -5.95
C GLN A 9 4.56 1.52 -5.18
N HIS A 10 5.57 1.60 -4.30
CA HIS A 10 5.78 2.67 -3.34
C HIS A 10 6.83 3.68 -3.84
N GLY A 11 6.68 4.19 -5.06
CA GLY A 11 7.72 4.99 -5.72
C GLY A 11 7.84 6.46 -5.28
N GLY A 12 6.93 6.98 -4.45
CA GLY A 12 6.93 8.41 -4.10
C GLY A 12 6.01 8.78 -2.93
N GLY A 13 6.04 10.06 -2.55
CA GLY A 13 5.25 10.59 -1.43
C GLY A 13 5.51 9.84 -0.11
N ILE A 14 4.45 9.68 0.69
CA ILE A 14 4.51 8.95 1.97
C ILE A 14 4.89 7.47 1.75
N ALA A 15 4.42 6.85 0.68
CA ALA A 15 4.75 5.45 0.37
C ALA A 15 6.26 5.26 0.14
N GLY A 16 6.88 6.14 -0.66
CA GLY A 16 8.33 6.10 -0.87
C GLY A 16 9.13 6.42 0.40
N GLN A 17 8.67 7.37 1.22
CA GLN A 17 9.30 7.64 2.52
C GLN A 17 9.19 6.46 3.47
N MET A 18 8.09 5.71 3.42
CA MET A 18 7.88 4.51 4.23
C MET A 18 8.87 3.41 3.87
N VAL A 19 9.07 3.13 2.58
CA VAL A 19 10.10 2.16 2.13
C VAL A 19 11.49 2.65 2.52
N ARG A 20 11.81 3.93 2.26
CA ARG A 20 13.13 4.49 2.64
C ARG A 20 13.43 4.41 4.14
N ARG A 21 12.41 4.54 5.00
CA ARG A 21 12.57 4.51 6.46
C ARG A 21 12.41 3.12 7.05
N GLY A 22 11.58 2.26 6.50
CA GLY A 22 11.31 0.91 6.99
C GLY A 22 12.18 -0.16 6.36
N GLY A 23 12.80 0.14 5.22
CA GLY A 23 13.60 -0.79 4.43
C GLY A 23 12.83 -1.37 3.24
N GLU A 24 13.60 -1.87 2.27
CA GLU A 24 13.09 -2.45 1.02
C GLU A 24 12.17 -3.67 1.24
N ILE A 25 12.25 -4.32 2.40
CA ILE A 25 11.38 -5.46 2.77
C ILE A 25 9.89 -5.14 2.60
N ILE A 26 9.48 -3.89 2.87
CA ILE A 26 8.09 -3.44 2.69
C ILE A 26 7.68 -3.54 1.21
N GLN A 27 8.57 -3.14 0.29
CA GLN A 27 8.33 -3.23 -1.15
C GLN A 27 8.45 -4.68 -1.65
N GLU A 28 9.39 -5.45 -1.13
CA GLU A 28 9.57 -6.86 -1.50
C GLU A 28 8.35 -7.71 -1.13
N GLU A 29 7.79 -7.54 0.07
CA GLU A 29 6.57 -8.22 0.49
C GLU A 29 5.37 -7.73 -0.33
N SER A 30 5.28 -6.42 -0.58
CA SER A 30 4.24 -5.83 -1.44
C SER A 30 4.26 -6.41 -2.86
N ASN A 31 5.44 -6.67 -3.42
CA ASN A 31 5.58 -7.27 -4.76
C ASN A 31 5.05 -8.71 -4.83
N LYS A 32 5.08 -9.46 -3.73
CA LYS A 32 4.55 -10.83 -3.65
C LYS A 32 3.03 -10.87 -3.51
N LEU A 33 2.45 -9.80 -2.96
CA LEU A 33 1.02 -9.69 -2.69
C LEU A 33 0.26 -8.97 -3.82
N SER A 34 0.97 -8.23 -4.67
CA SER A 34 0.38 -7.51 -5.79
C SER A 34 0.16 -8.41 -7.02
N PRO A 35 -0.80 -8.09 -7.91
CA PRO A 35 -1.77 -6.99 -7.80
C PRO A 35 -2.95 -7.29 -6.86
N ILE A 36 -3.56 -6.24 -6.29
CA ILE A 36 -4.81 -6.34 -5.52
C ILE A 36 -5.90 -5.42 -6.08
N LYS A 37 -7.17 -5.72 -5.82
CA LYS A 37 -8.32 -4.99 -6.37
C LYS A 37 -8.65 -3.74 -5.56
N THR A 38 -9.36 -2.80 -6.19
CA THR A 38 -10.00 -1.70 -5.49
C THR A 38 -10.93 -2.23 -4.40
N GLY A 39 -10.85 -1.68 -3.19
CA GLY A 39 -11.58 -2.14 -2.01
C GLY A 39 -10.87 -3.22 -1.21
N GLU A 40 -9.76 -3.78 -1.71
CA GLU A 40 -8.94 -4.73 -0.96
C GLU A 40 -7.83 -4.04 -0.16
N ALA A 41 -7.35 -4.74 0.87
CA ALA A 41 -6.19 -4.35 1.64
C ALA A 41 -5.32 -5.56 1.96
N VAL A 42 -4.00 -5.34 2.07
CA VAL A 42 -3.03 -6.36 2.47
C VAL A 42 -2.11 -5.83 3.57
N ILE A 43 -1.45 -6.75 4.26
CA ILE A 43 -0.53 -6.45 5.36
C ILE A 43 0.87 -6.92 5.00
N THR A 44 1.85 -6.06 5.25
CA THR A 44 3.29 -6.39 5.22
C THR A 44 3.90 -6.15 6.60
N SER A 45 5.10 -6.66 6.82
CA SER A 45 5.96 -6.20 7.92
C SER A 45 6.27 -4.71 7.75
N ALA A 46 6.57 -4.02 8.84
CA ALA A 46 6.99 -2.61 8.77
C ALA A 46 8.52 -2.44 8.72
N GLY A 47 9.27 -3.53 8.57
CA GLY A 47 10.73 -3.54 8.64
C GLY A 47 11.25 -2.90 9.93
N ILE A 48 12.07 -1.84 9.81
CA ILE A 48 12.67 -1.15 10.96
C ILE A 48 11.81 -0.03 11.56
N LEU A 49 10.62 0.21 11.02
CA LEU A 49 9.70 1.19 11.60
C LEU A 49 9.29 0.75 13.02
N PRO A 50 8.90 1.68 13.90
CA PRO A 50 8.39 1.33 15.24
C PRO A 50 7.06 0.57 15.21
N ALA A 51 6.36 0.59 14.07
CA ALA A 51 5.16 -0.22 13.87
C ALA A 51 5.52 -1.69 13.64
N ARG A 52 4.59 -2.60 13.93
CA ARG A 52 4.78 -4.03 13.61
C ARG A 52 4.48 -4.34 12.15
N PHE A 53 3.47 -3.66 11.60
CA PHE A 53 2.93 -3.95 10.29
C PHE A 53 2.52 -2.68 9.55
N VAL A 54 2.44 -2.78 8.22
CA VAL A 54 1.85 -1.77 7.35
C VAL A 54 0.64 -2.36 6.67
N ILE A 55 -0.51 -1.69 6.80
CA ILE A 55 -1.71 -1.99 6.03
C ILE A 55 -1.67 -1.14 4.75
N HIS A 56 -1.73 -1.79 3.58
CA HIS A 56 -1.83 -1.17 2.26
C HIS A 56 -3.26 -1.35 1.74
N ALA A 57 -3.98 -0.27 1.49
CA ALA A 57 -5.35 -0.32 0.98
C ALA A 57 -5.46 0.39 -0.37
N VAL A 58 -6.20 -0.20 -1.31
CA VAL A 58 -6.46 0.40 -2.62
C VAL A 58 -7.85 1.00 -2.63
N GLY A 59 -7.91 2.33 -2.55
CA GLY A 59 -9.16 3.08 -2.65
C GLY A 59 -9.65 3.23 -4.10
N PRO A 60 -10.94 3.55 -4.31
CA PRO A 60 -11.46 3.89 -5.63
C PRO A 60 -10.80 5.15 -6.16
N LYS A 61 -10.70 5.28 -7.49
CA LYS A 61 -10.31 6.56 -8.07
C LYS A 61 -11.46 7.56 -7.94
N MET A 62 -11.11 8.85 -7.94
CA MET A 62 -12.08 9.94 -7.99
C MET A 62 -13.08 9.70 -9.14
N GLY A 63 -14.37 9.59 -8.84
CA GLY A 63 -15.43 9.30 -9.80
C GLY A 63 -15.83 7.82 -9.94
N GLU A 64 -15.05 6.87 -9.42
CA GLU A 64 -15.40 5.43 -9.43
C GLU A 64 -16.29 5.01 -8.25
N GLY A 65 -16.42 5.86 -7.22
CA GLY A 65 -17.24 5.62 -6.03
C GLY A 65 -18.69 6.10 -6.13
N GLY A 66 -19.16 6.48 -7.32
CA GLY A 66 -20.52 6.95 -7.52
C GLY A 66 -21.52 5.83 -7.25
N VAL A 67 -22.37 6.01 -6.24
CA VAL A 67 -23.63 5.26 -6.13
C VAL A 67 -24.43 5.57 -7.39
N LYS A 68 -24.64 4.56 -8.25
CA LYS A 68 -25.70 4.62 -9.24
C LYS A 68 -27.03 4.51 -8.47
N ILE A 69 -27.56 5.65 -8.05
CA ILE A 69 -28.98 5.79 -7.72
C ILE A 69 -29.81 5.80 -9.00
#